data_AF-A0A7M3YNA7-F1
#
_entry.id   AF-A0A7M3YNA7-F1
#
_cell.length_a   1.000
_cell.length_b   1.000
_cell.length_c   1.000
_cell.angle_alpha   90.00
_cell.angle_beta   90.00
_cell.angle_gamma   90.00
#
_symmetry.space_group_name_H-M   'P 1'
#
loop_
_entity.id
_entity.type
_entity.pdbx_description
1 polymer ?
#
loop_
_entity_poly.entity_id
_entity_poly.type
_entity_poly.pdbx_seq_one_letter_code
_entity_poly.pdbx_strand_id
1 'polypeptide(L)'
;MSVKEVLKGKMEQHIREMVSTNPMIGQLNTQFTSWLLGSGLTGAEIIEMIDTNMDAVIQPLELSQALEKTTGTTPPGWVINGLMSVLDMDKDGNVTVADLHTYFETIGLPSGIEEAPAE
;
A
#
# COMPACT_ATOMS: atom_id res chain seq x y z
N MET A 1 1.60 5.43 -23.91
CA MET A 1 1.80 5.21 -22.48
C MET A 1 0.89 4.06 -22.06
N SER A 2 1.45 3.03 -21.47
CA SER A 2 0.69 1.95 -20.86
C SER A 2 -0.04 2.45 -19.62
N VAL A 3 -1.15 1.82 -19.24
CA VAL A 3 -1.89 2.12 -18.00
C VAL A 3 -0.95 2.10 -16.79
N LYS A 4 -0.03 1.13 -16.73
CA LYS A 4 0.98 1.01 -15.67
C LYS A 4 1.91 2.23 -15.56
N GLU A 5 2.31 2.82 -16.68
CA GLU A 5 3.16 4.03 -16.69
C GLU A 5 2.39 5.25 -16.17
N VAL A 6 1.10 5.34 -16.48
CA VAL A 6 0.23 6.42 -15.99
C VAL A 6 0.02 6.29 -14.48
N LEU A 7 -0.30 5.09 -13.99
CA LEU A 7 -0.47 4.83 -12.56
C LEU A 7 0.82 5.13 -11.77
N LYS A 8 1.97 4.70 -12.30
CA LYS A 8 3.27 5.03 -11.73
C LYS A 8 3.52 6.53 -11.66
N GLY A 9 3.25 7.28 -12.73
CA GLY A 9 3.38 8.73 -12.74
C GLY A 9 2.50 9.41 -11.69
N LYS A 10 1.26 8.94 -11.51
CA LYS A 10 0.33 9.42 -10.48
C LYS A 10 0.83 9.11 -9.07
N MET A 11 1.27 7.89 -8.80
CA MET A 11 1.83 7.49 -7.51
C MET A 11 3.05 8.32 -7.15
N GLU A 12 4.00 8.49 -8.07
CA GLU A 12 5.18 9.30 -7.83
C GLU A 12 4.82 10.77 -7.58
N GLN A 13 3.83 11.31 -8.29
CA GLN A 13 3.35 12.67 -8.03
C GLN A 13 2.72 12.78 -6.64
N HIS A 14 1.86 11.84 -6.27
CA HIS A 14 1.24 11.79 -4.94
C HIS A 14 2.28 11.74 -3.83
N ILE A 15 3.23 10.82 -3.91
CA ILE A 15 4.32 10.71 -2.93
C ILE A 15 5.15 12.00 -2.88
N ARG A 16 5.45 12.63 -4.01
CA ARG A 16 6.16 13.92 -4.02
C ARG A 16 5.40 15.02 -3.27
N GLU A 17 4.09 15.10 -3.46
CA GLU A 17 3.23 16.04 -2.72
C GLU A 17 3.30 15.74 -1.21
N MET A 18 3.20 14.48 -0.80
CA MET A 18 3.29 14.09 0.61
C MET A 18 4.69 14.31 1.20
N VAL A 19 5.75 14.06 0.44
CA VAL A 19 7.14 14.34 0.86
C VAL A 19 7.37 15.83 1.06
N SER A 20 6.71 16.69 0.27
CA SER A 20 6.81 18.14 0.42
C SER A 20 6.22 18.64 1.75
N THR A 21 5.24 17.92 2.32
CA THR A 21 4.62 18.26 3.62
C THR A 21 5.35 17.59 4.79
N ASN A 22 5.84 16.37 4.60
CA ASN A 22 6.66 15.66 5.58
C ASN A 22 7.76 14.84 4.87
N PRO A 23 9.04 15.27 4.93
CA PRO A 23 10.14 14.59 4.24
C PRO A 23 10.32 13.12 4.62
N MET A 24 9.89 12.72 5.82
CA MET A 24 9.99 11.32 6.27
C MET A 24 9.05 10.39 5.51
N ILE A 25 8.00 10.90 4.86
CA ILE A 25 7.05 10.09 4.09
C ILE A 25 7.75 9.30 2.98
N GLY A 26 8.76 9.89 2.33
CA GLY A 26 9.49 9.20 1.25
C GLY A 26 10.23 7.97 1.78
N GLN A 27 10.82 8.10 2.97
CA GLN A 27 11.46 6.98 3.66
C GLN A 27 10.42 5.95 4.11
N LEU A 28 9.27 6.37 4.66
CA LEU A 28 8.19 5.46 5.04
C LEU A 28 7.68 4.65 3.85
N ASN A 29 7.39 5.30 2.73
CA ASN A 29 6.96 4.63 1.51
C ASN A 29 8.00 3.58 1.06
N THR A 30 9.29 3.95 1.08
CA THR A 30 10.37 3.03 0.70
C THR A 30 10.44 1.81 1.63
N GLN A 31 10.32 2.02 2.94
CA GLN A 31 10.33 0.94 3.92
C GLN A 31 9.11 0.03 3.78
N PHE A 32 7.93 0.62 3.56
CA PHE A 32 6.68 -0.12 3.35
C PHE A 32 6.72 -0.93 2.04
N THR A 33 7.16 -0.34 0.93
CA THR A 33 7.38 -1.07 -0.33
C THR A 33 8.36 -2.23 -0.14
N SER A 34 9.45 -2.02 0.60
CA SER A 34 10.43 -3.08 0.88
C SER A 34 9.84 -4.20 1.73
N TRP A 35 9.00 -3.86 2.71
CA TRP A 35 8.26 -4.84 3.51
C TRP A 35 7.30 -5.67 2.64
N LEU A 36 6.51 -5.03 1.77
CA LEU A 36 5.60 -5.71 0.85
C LEU A 36 6.36 -6.71 -0.04
N LEU A 37 7.39 -6.25 -0.75
CA LEU A 37 8.16 -7.06 -1.69
C LEU A 37 9.02 -8.13 -0.99
N GLY A 38 9.43 -7.88 0.25
CA GLY A 38 10.23 -8.79 1.06
C GLY A 38 9.41 -9.82 1.84
N SER A 39 8.09 -9.65 1.95
CA SER A 39 7.20 -10.54 2.71
C SER A 39 7.12 -11.95 2.10
N GLY A 40 7.38 -12.09 0.80
CA GLY A 40 7.17 -13.33 0.04
C GLY A 40 5.69 -13.66 -0.20
N LEU A 41 4.78 -12.74 0.13
CA LEU A 41 3.34 -12.89 -0.04
C LEU A 41 2.87 -12.24 -1.34
N THR A 42 1.76 -12.75 -1.86
CA THR A 42 1.02 -12.12 -2.96
C THR A 42 0.21 -10.93 -2.47
N GLY A 43 -0.20 -10.05 -3.39
CA GLY A 43 -1.06 -8.91 -3.10
C GLY A 43 -2.37 -9.32 -2.42
N ALA A 44 -3.01 -10.41 -2.87
CA ALA A 44 -4.21 -10.94 -2.23
C ALA A 44 -3.97 -11.34 -0.76
N GLU A 45 -2.89 -12.08 -0.48
CA GLU A 45 -2.55 -12.48 0.90
C GLU A 45 -2.22 -11.29 1.80
N ILE A 46 -1.59 -10.24 1.23
CA ILE A 46 -1.33 -9.01 1.98
C ILE A 46 -2.62 -8.25 2.26
N ILE A 47 -3.55 -8.16 1.30
CA ILE A 47 -4.86 -7.55 1.50
C ILE A 47 -5.62 -8.28 2.61
N GLU A 48 -5.70 -9.62 2.55
CA GLU A 48 -6.35 -10.42 3.60
C GLU A 48 -5.68 -10.25 4.98
N MET A 49 -4.37 -10.00 5.00
CA MET A 49 -3.65 -9.73 6.24
C MET A 49 -3.97 -8.35 6.83
N ILE A 50 -4.18 -7.34 5.98
CA ILE A 50 -4.45 -5.97 6.40
C ILE A 50 -5.94 -5.79 6.67
N ASP A 51 -6.82 -6.07 5.71
CA ASP A 51 -8.28 -5.95 5.80
C ASP A 51 -8.87 -7.13 6.60
N THR A 52 -8.67 -7.08 7.92
CA THR A 52 -9.03 -8.20 8.81
C THR A 52 -10.52 -8.44 8.92
N ASN A 53 -11.33 -7.40 8.72
CA ASN A 53 -12.78 -7.47 8.83
C ASN A 53 -13.47 -7.67 7.45
N MET A 54 -12.70 -7.57 6.35
CA MET A 54 -13.14 -7.73 4.97
C MET A 54 -14.24 -6.74 4.53
N ASP A 55 -14.22 -5.51 5.06
CA ASP A 55 -15.16 -4.45 4.71
C ASP A 55 -14.70 -3.60 3.51
N ALA A 56 -13.55 -3.95 2.91
CA ALA A 56 -12.89 -3.28 1.80
C ALA A 56 -12.37 -1.87 2.10
N VAL A 57 -12.40 -1.43 3.36
CA VAL A 57 -11.88 -0.14 3.85
C VAL A 57 -10.73 -0.41 4.82
N ILE A 58 -9.54 0.07 4.49
CA ILE A 58 -8.36 -0.13 5.31
C ILE A 58 -8.35 0.87 6.44
N GLN A 59 -8.45 0.38 7.67
CA GLN A 59 -8.41 1.21 8.86
C GLN A 59 -6.97 1.38 9.39
N PRO A 60 -6.64 2.51 10.08
CA PRO A 60 -5.33 2.68 10.69
C PRO A 60 -4.95 1.55 11.67
N LEU A 61 -5.94 1.03 12.41
CA LEU A 61 -5.73 -0.05 13.37
C LEU A 61 -5.35 -1.36 12.66
N GLU A 62 -6.01 -1.67 11.54
CA GLU A 62 -5.77 -2.85 10.71
C GLU A 62 -4.37 -2.86 10.13
N LEU A 63 -3.95 -1.74 9.53
CA LEU A 63 -2.59 -1.57 9.04
C LEU A 63 -1.54 -1.70 10.17
N SER A 64 -1.82 -1.11 11.33
CA SER A 64 -0.94 -1.23 12.50
C SER A 64 -0.79 -2.66 12.97
N GLN A 65 -1.88 -3.42 13.02
CA GLN A 65 -1.88 -4.82 13.45
C GLN A 65 -1.12 -5.72 12.45
N ALA A 66 -1.28 -5.50 11.15
CA ALA A 66 -0.53 -6.23 10.12
C ALA A 66 0.99 -5.99 10.23
N LEU A 67 1.40 -4.74 10.42
CA LEU A 67 2.81 -4.39 10.62
C LEU A 67 3.36 -4.94 11.94
N GLU A 68 2.59 -4.88 13.03
CA GLU A 68 3.01 -5.46 14.31
C GLU A 68 3.19 -6.97 14.21
N LYS A 69 2.26 -7.67 13.55
CA LYS A 69 2.30 -9.13 13.35
C LYS A 69 3.52 -9.59 12.56
N THR A 70 3.98 -8.78 11.60
CA THR A 70 5.11 -9.14 10.72
C THR A 70 6.46 -8.62 11.21
N THR A 71 6.50 -7.48 11.89
CA THR A 71 7.75 -6.88 12.41
C THR A 71 8.04 -7.22 13.86
N GLY A 72 7.03 -7.68 14.62
CA GLY A 72 7.11 -7.92 16.06
C GLY A 72 7.10 -6.63 16.91
N THR A 73 6.87 -5.47 16.29
CA THR A 73 6.86 -4.17 16.98
C THR A 73 5.66 -3.33 16.58
N THR A 74 4.99 -2.71 17.55
CA THR A 74 3.89 -1.77 17.27
C THR A 74 4.43 -0.48 16.63
N PRO A 75 4.01 -0.13 15.40
CA PRO A 75 4.46 1.10 14.77
C PRO A 75 3.93 2.34 15.49
N PRO A 76 4.68 3.46 15.54
CA PRO A 76 4.17 4.73 16.04
C PRO A 76 2.97 5.24 15.24
N GLY A 77 2.01 5.91 15.88
CA GLY A 77 0.79 6.40 15.20
C GLY A 77 1.06 7.36 14.02
N TRP A 78 2.13 8.17 14.08
CA TRP A 78 2.51 9.04 12.95
C TRP A 78 2.99 8.25 11.74
N VAL A 79 3.57 7.06 11.94
CA VAL A 79 3.97 6.16 10.85
C VAL A 79 2.74 5.62 10.15
N ILE A 80 1.77 5.13 10.93
CA ILE A 80 0.50 4.64 10.39
C ILE A 80 -0.22 5.73 9.61
N ASN A 81 -0.40 6.92 10.19
CA ASN A 81 -1.05 8.03 9.49
C ASN A 81 -0.29 8.43 8.21
N GLY A 82 1.04 8.42 8.24
CA GLY A 82 1.87 8.69 7.07
C GLY A 82 1.69 7.65 5.97
N LEU A 83 1.61 6.36 6.33
CA LEU A 83 1.33 5.29 5.37
C LEU A 83 -0.09 5.36 4.83
N MET A 84 -1.09 5.66 5.66
CA MET A 84 -2.47 5.87 5.21
C MET A 84 -2.54 6.97 4.15
N SER A 85 -1.86 8.11 4.37
CA SER A 85 -1.82 9.17 3.36
C SER A 85 -1.07 8.79 2.09
N VAL A 86 -0.07 7.90 2.16
CA VAL A 86 0.62 7.37 0.97
C VAL A 86 -0.28 6.42 0.19
N LEU A 87 -1.08 5.61 0.90
CA LEU A 87 -1.94 4.59 0.32
C LEU A 87 -3.25 5.15 -0.19
N ASP A 88 -3.70 6.33 0.21
CA ASP A 88 -4.85 7.05 -0.36
C ASP A 88 -4.51 7.51 -1.79
N MET A 89 -4.70 6.63 -2.78
CA MET A 89 -4.19 6.80 -4.15
C MET A 89 -5.09 7.69 -5.00
N ASP A 90 -6.39 7.71 -4.72
CA ASP A 90 -7.36 8.58 -5.38
C ASP A 90 -7.59 9.91 -4.67
N LYS A 91 -7.04 10.07 -3.45
CA LYS A 91 -7.06 11.29 -2.62
C LYS A 91 -8.46 11.64 -2.12
N ASP A 92 -9.31 10.64 -1.89
CA ASP A 92 -10.65 10.85 -1.35
C ASP A 92 -10.69 10.92 0.18
N GLY A 93 -9.57 10.63 0.84
CA GLY A 93 -9.39 10.66 2.29
C GLY A 93 -9.67 9.33 2.99
N ASN A 94 -10.09 8.30 2.25
CA ASN A 94 -10.20 6.93 2.70
C ASN A 94 -9.13 6.09 2.02
N VAL A 95 -8.75 4.97 2.65
CA VAL A 95 -7.91 3.97 2.00
C VAL A 95 -8.76 2.75 1.82
N THR A 96 -8.81 2.22 0.61
CA THR A 96 -9.61 1.05 0.26
C THR A 96 -8.73 -0.07 -0.27
N VAL A 97 -9.31 -1.26 -0.41
CA VAL A 97 -8.66 -2.37 -1.10
C VAL A 97 -8.31 -2.00 -2.56
N ALA A 98 -9.10 -1.15 -3.22
CA ALA A 98 -8.81 -0.67 -4.57
C ALA A 98 -7.54 0.20 -4.64
N ASP A 99 -7.29 1.00 -3.60
CA ASP A 99 -6.05 1.76 -3.50
C ASP A 99 -4.83 0.86 -3.30
N LEU A 100 -4.96 -0.16 -2.44
CA LEU A 100 -3.92 -1.17 -2.26
C LEU A 100 -3.60 -1.89 -3.56
N HIS A 101 -4.62 -2.30 -4.33
CA HIS A 101 -4.41 -2.90 -5.65
C HIS A 101 -3.65 -1.96 -6.59
N THR A 102 -4.06 -0.69 -6.66
CA THR A 102 -3.39 0.32 -7.50
C THR A 102 -1.92 0.50 -7.09
N TYR A 103 -1.66 0.52 -5.79
CA TYR A 103 -0.31 0.60 -5.24
C TYR A 103 0.54 -0.63 -5.59
N PHE A 104 -0.01 -1.83 -5.39
CA PHE A 104 0.64 -3.11 -5.68
C PHE A 104 1.00 -3.27 -7.15
N GLU A 105 0.07 -2.95 -8.05
CA GLU A 105 0.33 -2.93 -9.49
C GLU A 105 1.48 -1.99 -9.87
N THR A 106 1.55 -0.84 -9.21
CA THR A 106 2.56 0.18 -9.48
C THR A 106 3.96 -0.26 -9.05
N ILE A 107 4.07 -0.97 -7.93
CA ILE A 107 5.35 -1.53 -7.44
C ILE A 107 5.69 -2.89 -8.06
N GLY A 108 4.79 -3.47 -8.84
CA GLY A 108 4.97 -4.76 -9.50
C GLY A 108 4.81 -5.97 -8.57
N LEU A 109 4.03 -5.82 -7.49
CA LEU A 109 3.69 -6.93 -6.61
C LEU A 109 2.68 -7.85 -7.31
N PRO A 110 2.91 -9.18 -7.37
CA PRO A 110 1.96 -10.10 -8.00
C PRO A 110 0.64 -10.09 -7.26
N SER A 111 -0.48 -9.96 -7.99
CA SER A 111 -1.82 -9.87 -7.42
C SER A 111 -2.27 -11.15 -6.70
N GLY A 112 -1.67 -12.31 -7.00
CA GLY A 112 -2.07 -13.61 -6.45
C GLY A 112 -3.25 -14.25 -7.19
N ILE A 113 -3.87 -13.52 -8.12
CA ILE A 113 -4.75 -14.09 -9.13
C ILE A 113 -3.81 -14.63 -10.22
N GLU A 114 -3.71 -15.94 -10.37
CA GLU A 114 -3.13 -16.52 -11.59
C GLU A 114 -3.90 -15.89 -12.77
N GLU A 115 -3.21 -15.08 -13.59
CA GLU A 115 -3.76 -14.68 -14.88
C GLU A 115 -4.00 -15.97 -15.65
N ALA A 116 -5.26 -16.45 -15.65
CA ALA A 116 -5.65 -17.55 -16.49
C ALA A 116 -5.19 -17.21 -17.91
N PRO A 117 -4.47 -18.11 -18.61
CA PRO A 117 -3.95 -17.80 -19.92
C PRO A 117 -5.11 -17.37 -20.80
N ALA A 118 -5.00 -16.19 -21.40
CA ALA A 118 -5.93 -15.73 -22.42
C ALA A 118 -5.87 -16.73 -23.58
N GLU A 119 -6.89 -17.61 -23.67
CA GLU A 119 -7.11 -18.48 -24.84
C GLU A 119 -7.51 -17.68 -26.08
#